data_AF-A0A7C5D9M2-F1
#
_entry.id   AF-A0A7C5D9M2-F1
#
_cell.length_a   1.000
_cell.length_b   1.000
_cell.length_c   1.000
_cell.angle_alpha   90.00
_cell.angle_beta   90.00
_cell.angle_gamma   90.00
#
_symmetry.space_group_name_H-M   'P 1'
#
loop_
_entity.id
_entity.type
_entity.pdbx_description
1 polymer ?
#
loop_
_entity_poly.entity_id
_entity_poly.type
_entity_poly.pdbx_seq_one_letter_code
_entity_poly.pdbx_strand_id
1 'polypeptide(L)'
;MGLREAIAKKKRVAERGTETKSAQVKATALRSPASVKSSKKDDGTLQFPQLYRYPALFNMAHNIYEDFVSRLKTNENISEEKLRETIPDFLADHYHDVTPLQNAAMKNEMIDFIVDHLKGYGPVSSIFRVAGDGLNDVIINTKEYIDIIYDGKTIATPYRFKSESDLRRVIDKMLAENNRKIDDAHPIASSKLRDGSRIEAQIPPVAANDGSCLTLRKFRNIPLFLEQIIDGGQMDMKMAYFLLKAIQGKLNIIVSGGTSSGKTTFLNTMTRFVDEGDQLLTIEDTKEIMPQMPCHSVRAYEARPANEEGKGEITLEMLLRSALRSSPRRIIV
;
A
#
# COMPACT_ATOMS: atom_id res chain seq x y z
N MET A 1 35.07 -19.82 2.84
CA MET A 1 35.38 -21.23 3.19
C MET A 1 35.01 -21.49 4.65
N GLY A 2 33.74 -21.26 5.00
CA GLY A 2 33.24 -21.28 6.37
C GLY A 2 31.72 -21.22 6.34
N LEU A 3 31.10 -22.37 6.51
CA LEU A 3 29.70 -22.64 6.93
C LEU A 3 29.44 -24.15 6.85
N ARG A 4 30.11 -24.84 5.91
CA ARG A 4 30.02 -26.30 5.71
C ARG A 4 30.75 -27.13 6.78
N GLU A 5 31.82 -26.64 7.40
CA GLU A 5 32.57 -27.39 8.43
C GLU A 5 31.98 -27.29 9.85
N ALA A 6 31.14 -26.28 10.13
CA ALA A 6 30.52 -26.13 11.45
C ALA A 6 29.37 -27.13 11.69
N ILE A 7 28.79 -27.68 10.63
CA ILE A 7 27.64 -28.60 10.69
C ILE A 7 28.11 -30.06 10.90
N ALA A 8 29.34 -30.40 10.51
CA ALA A 8 29.87 -31.77 10.64
C ALA A 8 30.31 -32.14 12.08
N LYS A 9 30.57 -31.16 12.96
CA LYS A 9 31.17 -31.42 14.28
C LYS A 9 30.17 -31.62 15.44
N LYS A 10 28.87 -31.38 15.23
CA LYS A 10 27.83 -31.61 16.25
C LYS A 10 27.10 -32.96 16.13
N LYS A 11 27.40 -33.76 15.09
CA LYS A 11 26.74 -35.05 14.84
C LYS A 11 27.39 -36.25 15.56
N ARG A 12 28.25 -36.02 16.57
CA ARG A 12 29.00 -37.10 17.26
C ARG A 12 28.97 -37.09 18.81
N VAL A 13 28.15 -36.27 19.47
CA VAL A 13 28.13 -36.21 20.96
C VAL A 13 26.73 -36.28 21.58
N ALA A 14 25.67 -36.59 20.81
CA ALA A 14 24.32 -36.73 21.36
C ALA A 14 23.69 -38.10 21.05
N GLU A 15 24.47 -39.16 21.26
CA GLU A 15 23.94 -40.52 21.44
C GLU A 15 24.41 -41.03 22.81
N ARG A 16 23.63 -40.73 23.85
CA ARG A 16 23.49 -41.53 25.09
C ARG A 16 22.53 -40.86 26.07
N GLY A 17 21.37 -41.50 26.25
CA GLY A 17 20.61 -41.51 27.49
C GLY A 17 19.69 -40.32 27.77
N THR A 18 18.39 -40.49 27.54
CA THR A 18 17.37 -40.54 28.60
C THR A 18 15.98 -40.77 28.00
N GLU A 19 15.34 -41.87 28.42
CA GLU A 19 13.93 -42.16 28.18
C GLU A 19 13.05 -41.22 29.01
N THR A 20 12.01 -40.61 28.43
CA THR A 20 10.65 -40.62 29.02
C THR A 20 9.58 -40.04 28.08
N LYS A 21 8.61 -40.92 27.76
CA LYS A 21 7.15 -40.70 27.69
C LYS A 21 6.56 -39.52 26.88
N SER A 22 6.03 -39.91 25.71
CA SER A 22 4.64 -39.70 25.25
C SER A 22 4.06 -38.29 25.12
N ALA A 23 3.77 -37.88 23.88
CA ALA A 23 2.45 -37.42 23.46
C ALA A 23 2.33 -37.49 21.93
N GLN A 24 1.66 -38.52 21.43
CA GLN A 24 1.16 -38.61 20.06
C GLN A 24 0.08 -37.54 19.86
N VAL A 25 0.28 -36.60 18.94
CA VAL A 25 -0.82 -35.85 18.34
C VAL A 25 -1.01 -36.40 16.93
N LYS A 26 -2.13 -37.11 16.77
CA LYS A 26 -2.55 -37.77 15.53
C LYS A 26 -2.72 -36.74 14.41
N ALA A 27 -2.01 -36.97 13.30
CA ALA A 27 -2.30 -36.35 12.02
C ALA A 27 -3.73 -36.72 11.61
N THR A 28 -4.65 -35.77 11.71
CA THR A 28 -6.01 -35.93 11.21
C THR A 28 -5.98 -35.52 9.74
N ALA A 29 -6.18 -36.50 8.86
CA ALA A 29 -6.20 -36.33 7.41
C ALA A 29 -7.22 -35.26 7.00
N LEU A 30 -6.71 -34.11 6.55
CA LEU A 30 -7.49 -33.12 5.80
C LEU A 30 -7.76 -33.72 4.41
N ARG A 31 -9.00 -34.15 4.18
CA ARG A 31 -9.49 -34.49 2.85
C ARG A 31 -9.38 -33.27 1.94
N SER A 32 -8.79 -33.47 0.77
CA SER A 32 -8.67 -32.47 -0.29
C SER A 32 -10.04 -31.99 -0.77
N PRO A 33 -10.26 -30.68 -0.95
CA PRO A 33 -11.32 -30.22 -1.83
C PRO A 33 -10.92 -30.58 -3.26
N ALA A 34 -11.89 -31.12 -3.99
CA ALA A 34 -11.76 -31.65 -5.34
C ALA A 34 -11.06 -30.68 -6.31
N SER A 35 -10.34 -31.29 -7.26
CA SER A 35 -9.76 -30.72 -8.48
C SER A 35 -10.40 -29.41 -8.95
N VAL A 36 -9.69 -28.29 -8.75
CA VAL A 36 -10.00 -27.02 -9.40
C VAL A 36 -9.56 -27.15 -10.86
N LYS A 37 -10.52 -27.45 -11.74
CA LYS A 37 -10.33 -27.30 -13.18
C LYS A 37 -10.07 -25.83 -13.47
N SER A 38 -8.92 -25.53 -14.06
CA SER A 38 -8.63 -24.22 -14.64
C SER A 38 -9.61 -23.97 -15.79
N SER A 39 -10.60 -23.12 -15.54
CA SER A 39 -11.47 -22.64 -16.60
C SER A 39 -11.67 -21.13 -16.49
N LYS A 40 -11.30 -20.48 -17.60
CA LYS A 40 -11.88 -19.27 -18.20
C LYS A 40 -11.36 -17.89 -17.79
N LYS A 41 -10.96 -17.18 -18.85
CA LYS A 41 -11.31 -15.81 -19.28
C LYS A 41 -11.17 -14.69 -18.24
N ASP A 42 -10.28 -13.75 -18.55
CA ASP A 42 -10.28 -12.38 -18.03
C ASP A 42 -11.67 -11.76 -18.19
N ASP A 43 -12.38 -11.60 -17.09
CA ASP A 43 -13.69 -10.93 -17.01
C ASP A 43 -13.58 -9.59 -16.26
N GLY A 44 -12.36 -9.03 -16.12
CA GLY A 44 -12.11 -7.76 -15.42
C GLY A 44 -12.41 -7.77 -13.91
N THR A 45 -12.81 -8.91 -13.34
CA THR A 45 -13.05 -9.05 -11.90
C THR A 45 -11.74 -9.23 -11.13
N LEU A 46 -11.49 -8.34 -10.18
CA LEU A 46 -10.37 -8.39 -9.24
C LEU A 46 -10.28 -9.78 -8.56
N GLN A 47 -9.16 -10.49 -8.72
CA GLN A 47 -8.94 -11.81 -8.14
C GLN A 47 -8.06 -11.72 -6.90
N PHE A 48 -8.60 -12.13 -5.75
CA PHE A 48 -7.86 -12.15 -4.50
C PHE A 48 -7.06 -13.45 -4.31
N PRO A 49 -5.87 -13.39 -3.68
CA PRO A 49 -5.06 -14.57 -3.41
C PRO A 49 -5.81 -15.61 -2.56
N GLN A 50 -5.60 -16.88 -2.86
CA GLN A 50 -6.27 -17.99 -2.19
C GLN A 50 -5.92 -18.04 -0.69
N LEU A 51 -4.71 -17.61 -0.32
CA LEU A 51 -4.27 -17.55 1.08
C LEU A 51 -5.23 -16.76 1.98
N TYR A 52 -5.84 -15.68 1.48
CA TYR A 52 -6.76 -14.86 2.26
C TYR A 52 -8.21 -15.36 2.18
N ARG A 53 -8.58 -16.11 1.13
CA ARG A 53 -9.95 -16.63 0.93
C ARG A 53 -10.30 -17.81 1.82
N TYR A 54 -9.30 -18.61 2.21
CA TYR A 54 -9.51 -19.83 3.00
C TYR A 54 -8.81 -19.75 4.35
N PRO A 55 -9.55 -19.84 5.49
CA PRO A 55 -8.96 -19.72 6.82
C PRO A 55 -7.84 -20.72 7.12
N ALA A 56 -7.93 -21.95 6.60
CA ALA A 56 -6.89 -22.95 6.77
C ALA A 56 -5.57 -22.56 6.09
N LEU A 57 -5.65 -21.98 4.89
CA LEU A 57 -4.46 -21.50 4.17
C LEU A 57 -3.87 -20.25 4.83
N PHE A 58 -4.71 -19.33 5.28
CA PHE A 58 -4.29 -18.15 6.03
C PHE A 58 -3.51 -18.52 7.30
N ASN A 59 -4.04 -19.46 8.09
CA ASN A 59 -3.38 -19.93 9.30
C ASN A 59 -2.08 -20.68 8.99
N MET A 60 -2.07 -21.50 7.93
CA MET A 60 -0.85 -22.15 7.45
C MET A 60 0.22 -21.13 7.05
N ALA A 61 -0.14 -20.08 6.32
CA ALA A 61 0.77 -19.03 5.91
C ALA A 61 1.40 -18.29 7.09
N HIS A 62 0.59 -17.96 8.10
CA HIS A 62 1.13 -17.36 9.32
C HIS A 62 2.05 -18.32 10.09
N ASN A 63 1.74 -19.60 10.20
CA ASN A 63 2.62 -20.56 10.87
C ASN A 63 3.98 -20.68 10.16
N ILE A 64 3.97 -20.74 8.83
CA ILE A 64 5.20 -20.77 8.01
C ILE A 64 5.99 -19.47 8.16
N TYR A 65 5.30 -18.32 8.17
CA TYR A 65 5.92 -17.01 8.38
C TYR A 65 6.63 -16.95 9.75
N GLU A 66 5.96 -17.34 10.84
CA GLU A 66 6.57 -17.34 12.18
C GLU A 66 7.78 -18.29 12.26
N ASP A 67 7.68 -19.49 11.66
CA ASP A 67 8.80 -20.43 11.59
C ASP A 67 9.98 -19.84 10.80
N PHE A 68 9.71 -19.18 9.67
CA PHE A 68 10.73 -18.48 8.89
C PHE A 68 11.40 -17.37 9.70
N VAL A 69 10.62 -16.50 10.35
CA VAL A 69 11.13 -15.40 11.19
C VAL A 69 11.98 -15.94 12.34
N SER A 70 11.56 -17.02 12.99
CA SER A 70 12.31 -17.63 14.10
C SER A 70 13.69 -18.16 13.69
N ARG A 71 13.85 -18.50 12.40
CA ARG A 71 15.10 -19.03 11.82
C ARG A 71 15.97 -17.97 11.19
N LEU A 72 15.44 -16.79 10.90
CA LEU A 72 16.22 -15.62 10.52
C LEU A 72 17.03 -15.18 11.76
N LYS A 73 18.23 -15.75 11.91
CA LYS A 73 19.14 -15.53 13.06
C LYS A 73 19.73 -14.11 13.17
N THR A 74 19.13 -13.10 12.56
CA THR A 74 19.77 -11.77 12.44
C THR A 74 18.78 -10.62 12.48
N ASN A 75 19.09 -9.61 13.30
CA ASN A 75 18.53 -8.24 13.24
C ASN A 75 19.02 -7.46 12.00
N GLU A 76 19.49 -8.13 10.95
CA GLU A 76 20.02 -7.48 9.76
C GLU A 76 18.88 -7.05 8.83
N ASN A 77 19.05 -5.88 8.23
CA ASN A 77 18.13 -5.37 7.23
C ASN A 77 18.34 -6.13 5.90
N ILE A 78 17.78 -7.34 5.78
CA ILE A 78 17.88 -8.20 4.59
C ILE A 78 17.21 -7.49 3.40
N SER A 79 17.78 -7.47 2.19
CA SER A 79 17.11 -6.89 1.03
C SER A 79 15.92 -7.75 0.55
N GLU A 80 14.95 -7.15 -0.14
CA GLU A 80 13.83 -7.91 -0.73
C GLU A 80 14.31 -8.97 -1.73
N GLU A 81 15.29 -8.64 -2.56
CA GLU A 81 15.91 -9.57 -3.53
C GLU A 81 16.43 -10.82 -2.82
N LYS A 82 17.18 -10.65 -1.73
CA LYS A 82 17.72 -11.77 -0.95
C LYS A 82 16.62 -12.58 -0.26
N LEU A 83 15.53 -11.96 0.16
CA LEU A 83 14.36 -12.70 0.67
C LEU A 83 13.73 -13.56 -0.42
N ARG A 84 13.54 -13.01 -1.62
CA ARG A 84 12.97 -13.74 -2.76
C ARG A 84 13.83 -14.90 -3.24
N GLU A 85 15.14 -14.84 -3.02
CA GLU A 85 16.07 -15.95 -3.26
C GLU A 85 16.03 -17.02 -2.16
N THR A 86 15.90 -16.62 -0.89
CA THR A 86 16.04 -17.54 0.26
C THR A 86 14.74 -18.23 0.68
N ILE A 87 13.59 -17.60 0.50
CA ILE A 87 12.28 -18.19 0.85
C ILE A 87 11.99 -19.45 0.03
N PRO A 88 12.22 -19.52 -1.29
CA PRO A 88 11.97 -20.73 -2.08
C PRO A 88 12.73 -21.96 -1.58
N ASP A 89 13.99 -21.79 -1.16
CA ASP A 89 14.84 -22.84 -0.61
C ASP A 89 14.32 -23.28 0.76
N PHE A 90 13.98 -22.33 1.63
CA PHE A 90 13.37 -22.62 2.94
C PHE A 90 12.07 -23.44 2.81
N LEU A 91 11.20 -23.07 1.86
CA LEU A 91 9.95 -23.80 1.61
C LEU A 91 10.23 -25.21 1.08
N ALA A 92 11.26 -25.39 0.24
CA ALA A 92 11.64 -26.71 -0.27
C ALA A 92 12.24 -27.59 0.84
N ASP A 93 13.09 -27.04 1.70
CA ASP A 93 13.77 -27.80 2.74
C ASP A 93 12.83 -28.24 3.88
N HIS A 94 11.86 -27.40 4.25
CA HIS A 94 11.04 -27.62 5.45
C HIS A 94 9.57 -27.96 5.16
N TYR A 95 9.07 -27.64 3.97
CA TYR A 95 7.64 -27.75 3.65
C TYR A 95 7.36 -28.48 2.32
N HIS A 96 8.29 -29.31 1.81
CA HIS A 96 8.11 -30.06 0.55
C HIS A 96 6.89 -31.00 0.55
N ASP A 97 6.53 -31.58 1.71
CA ASP A 97 5.40 -32.49 1.84
C ASP A 97 4.04 -31.79 1.99
N VAL A 98 4.03 -30.45 2.10
CA VAL A 98 2.78 -29.69 2.24
C VAL A 98 2.09 -29.57 0.89
N THR A 99 1.03 -30.36 0.70
CA THR A 99 0.33 -30.51 -0.59
C THR A 99 -0.06 -29.19 -1.25
N PRO A 100 -0.62 -28.17 -0.55
CA PRO A 100 -0.89 -26.88 -1.17
C PRO A 100 0.34 -26.20 -1.79
N LEU A 101 1.53 -26.34 -1.19
CA LEU A 101 2.78 -25.72 -1.65
C LEU A 101 3.43 -26.44 -2.83
N GLN A 102 2.94 -27.62 -3.21
CA GLN A 102 3.33 -28.29 -4.45
C GLN A 102 2.77 -27.56 -5.69
N ASN A 103 1.73 -26.74 -5.53
CA ASN A 103 1.24 -25.87 -6.57
C ASN A 103 2.12 -24.60 -6.66
N ALA A 104 2.70 -24.35 -7.83
CA ALA A 104 3.57 -23.21 -8.07
C ALA A 104 2.91 -21.84 -7.78
N ALA A 105 1.62 -21.68 -8.09
CA ALA A 105 0.89 -20.44 -7.80
C ALA A 105 0.75 -20.21 -6.29
N MET A 106 0.40 -21.25 -5.53
CA MET A 106 0.32 -21.18 -4.07
C MET A 106 1.69 -20.92 -3.42
N LYS A 107 2.75 -21.53 -3.96
CA LYS A 107 4.13 -21.26 -3.52
C LYS A 107 4.50 -19.79 -3.73
N ASN A 108 4.15 -19.22 -4.88
CA ASN A 108 4.37 -17.80 -5.15
C ASN A 108 3.55 -16.89 -4.24
N GLU A 109 2.28 -17.20 -4.00
CA GLU A 109 1.46 -16.48 -3.01
C GLU A 109 2.10 -16.52 -1.61
N MET A 110 2.68 -17.66 -1.21
CA MET A 110 3.38 -17.79 0.08
C MET A 110 4.64 -16.93 0.15
N ILE A 111 5.44 -16.92 -0.93
CA ILE A 111 6.65 -16.07 -1.01
C ILE A 111 6.26 -14.60 -0.86
N ASP A 112 5.28 -14.17 -1.63
CA ASP A 112 4.76 -12.81 -1.58
C ASP A 112 4.20 -12.47 -0.19
N PHE A 113 3.46 -13.39 0.43
CA PHE A 113 2.94 -13.21 1.78
C PHE A 113 4.06 -12.96 2.81
N ILE A 114 5.13 -13.77 2.77
CA ILE A 114 6.26 -13.62 3.70
C ILE A 114 7.00 -12.29 3.46
N VAL A 115 7.25 -11.93 2.20
CA VAL A 115 7.89 -10.65 1.82
C VAL A 115 7.04 -9.47 2.28
N ASP A 116 5.73 -9.51 2.04
CA ASP A 116 4.78 -8.46 2.42
C ASP A 116 4.76 -8.24 3.95
N HIS A 117 4.85 -9.31 4.76
CA HIS A 117 4.85 -9.19 6.22
C HIS A 117 6.18 -8.72 6.80
N LEU A 118 7.32 -9.12 6.20
CA LEU A 118 8.64 -8.70 6.65
C LEU A 118 8.99 -7.27 6.22
N LYS A 119 8.75 -6.95 4.94
CA LYS A 119 9.21 -5.70 4.32
C LYS A 119 8.10 -4.72 4.02
N GLY A 120 6.94 -5.20 3.61
CA GLY A 120 5.78 -4.38 3.35
C GLY A 120 4.93 -4.09 4.58
N TYR A 121 3.64 -3.98 4.33
CA TYR A 121 2.57 -3.67 5.26
C TYR A 121 1.59 -4.85 5.40
N GLY A 122 2.09 -6.08 5.21
CA GLY A 122 1.29 -7.30 5.28
C GLY A 122 0.15 -7.32 4.25
N PRO A 123 -1.11 -7.56 4.66
CA PRO A 123 -2.26 -7.61 3.74
C PRO A 123 -2.39 -6.37 2.84
N VAL A 124 -2.03 -5.18 3.34
CA VAL A 124 -2.10 -3.92 2.57
C VAL A 124 -1.15 -3.95 1.37
N SER A 125 0.06 -4.51 1.52
CA SER A 125 0.99 -4.68 0.40
C SER A 125 0.46 -5.64 -0.65
N SER A 126 -0.20 -6.73 -0.23
CA SER A 126 -0.88 -7.64 -1.14
C SER A 126 -2.01 -6.93 -1.90
N ILE A 127 -2.82 -6.10 -1.23
CA ILE A 127 -3.86 -5.29 -1.86
C ILE A 127 -3.26 -4.34 -2.89
N PHE A 128 -2.19 -3.61 -2.55
CA PHE A 128 -1.54 -2.66 -3.45
C PHE A 128 -1.03 -3.34 -4.72
N ARG A 129 -0.46 -4.55 -4.59
CA ARG A 129 0.04 -5.36 -5.71
C ARG A 129 -1.10 -5.90 -6.58
N VAL A 130 -2.15 -6.46 -5.98
CA VAL A 130 -3.25 -7.11 -6.71
C VAL A 130 -4.18 -6.10 -7.39
N ALA A 131 -4.48 -4.99 -6.71
CA ALA A 131 -5.41 -3.99 -7.23
C ALA A 131 -4.76 -2.97 -8.17
N GLY A 132 -3.42 -2.82 -8.16
CA GLY A 132 -2.71 -1.99 -9.13
C GLY A 132 -3.30 -0.58 -9.25
N ASP A 133 -3.44 -0.08 -10.47
CA ASP A 133 -3.88 1.30 -10.74
C ASP A 133 -5.38 1.55 -10.53
N GLY A 134 -6.20 0.49 -10.46
CA GLY A 134 -7.63 0.63 -10.18
C GLY A 134 -7.95 0.93 -8.71
N LEU A 135 -6.96 0.78 -7.80
CA LEU A 135 -7.12 1.04 -6.38
C LEU A 135 -7.17 2.54 -6.07
N ASN A 136 -8.24 2.98 -5.42
CA ASN A 136 -8.39 4.34 -4.89
C ASN A 136 -8.06 4.38 -3.41
N ASP A 137 -8.84 3.64 -2.62
CA ASP A 137 -8.76 3.68 -1.17
C ASP A 137 -8.71 2.25 -0.60
N VAL A 138 -8.03 2.07 0.53
CA VAL A 138 -8.11 0.88 1.39
C VAL A 138 -8.69 1.32 2.72
N ILE A 139 -9.77 0.68 3.14
CA ILE A 139 -10.54 1.05 4.33
C ILE A 139 -10.49 -0.14 5.29
N ILE A 140 -9.80 0.04 6.41
CA ILE A 140 -9.66 -0.95 7.47
C ILE A 140 -10.49 -0.47 8.65
N ASN A 141 -11.66 -1.09 8.84
CA ASN A 141 -12.55 -0.77 9.96
C ASN A 141 -12.17 -1.52 11.23
N THR A 142 -11.63 -2.74 11.07
CA THR A 142 -11.07 -3.57 12.15
C THR A 142 -10.00 -4.48 11.57
N LYS A 143 -9.28 -5.24 12.41
CA LYS A 143 -8.37 -6.29 11.95
C LYS A 143 -9.01 -7.32 11.00
N GLU A 144 -10.32 -7.55 11.07
CA GLU A 144 -11.05 -8.55 10.26
C GLU A 144 -11.74 -7.96 9.03
N TYR A 145 -12.02 -6.65 9.03
CA TYR A 145 -12.84 -5.99 8.01
C TYR A 145 -12.02 -4.99 7.22
N ILE A 146 -11.60 -5.40 6.03
CA ILE A 146 -10.83 -4.61 5.08
C ILE A 146 -11.60 -4.53 3.76
N ASP A 147 -12.01 -3.32 3.41
CA ASP A 147 -12.66 -3.01 2.13
C ASP A 147 -11.71 -2.18 1.27
N ILE A 148 -11.98 -2.15 -0.04
CA ILE A 148 -11.28 -1.26 -0.97
C ILE A 148 -12.28 -0.48 -1.80
N ILE A 149 -11.89 0.70 -2.24
CA ILE A 149 -12.54 1.38 -3.35
C ILE A 149 -11.72 1.10 -4.60
N TYR A 150 -12.28 0.32 -5.52
CA TYR A 150 -11.67 -0.07 -6.78
C TYR A 150 -12.52 0.45 -7.94
N ASP A 151 -11.92 1.21 -8.86
CA ASP A 151 -12.63 1.87 -9.97
C ASP A 151 -13.89 2.63 -9.54
N GLY A 152 -13.79 3.28 -8.37
CA GLY A 152 -14.86 4.11 -7.79
C GLY A 152 -15.97 3.31 -7.10
N LYS A 153 -15.85 1.98 -6.99
CA LYS A 153 -16.83 1.12 -6.31
C LYS A 153 -16.22 0.49 -5.07
N THR A 154 -16.99 0.42 -3.98
CA THR A 154 -16.59 -0.30 -2.77
C THR A 154 -16.69 -1.81 -3.01
N ILE A 155 -15.61 -2.53 -2.71
CA ILE A 155 -15.51 -3.98 -2.83
C ILE A 155 -15.08 -4.56 -1.48
N ALA A 156 -15.88 -5.49 -0.96
CA ALA A 156 -15.49 -6.27 0.21
C ALA A 156 -14.39 -7.26 -0.14
N THR A 157 -13.36 -7.34 0.71
CA THR A 157 -12.19 -8.19 0.45
C THR A 157 -12.08 -9.34 1.46
N PRO A 158 -11.36 -10.43 1.12
CA PRO A 158 -11.07 -11.49 2.07
C PRO A 158 -9.84 -11.19 2.96
N TYR A 159 -9.21 -10.02 2.78
CA TYR A 159 -8.00 -9.67 3.53
C TYR A 159 -8.34 -9.38 5.00
N ARG A 160 -7.40 -9.75 5.87
CA ARG A 160 -7.47 -9.53 7.32
C ARG A 160 -6.08 -9.56 7.93
N PHE A 161 -5.94 -8.95 9.09
CA PHE A 161 -4.78 -9.09 9.96
C PHE A 161 -4.99 -10.25 10.93
N LYS A 162 -3.91 -10.95 11.29
CA LYS A 162 -3.94 -12.06 12.26
C LYS A 162 -4.40 -11.60 13.64
N SER A 163 -3.93 -10.43 14.09
CA SER A 163 -4.34 -9.84 15.37
C SER A 163 -4.39 -8.31 15.30
N GLU A 164 -4.99 -7.71 16.31
CA GLU A 164 -5.00 -6.26 16.48
C GLU A 164 -3.59 -5.71 16.68
N SER A 165 -2.73 -6.45 17.39
CA SER A 165 -1.32 -6.08 17.54
C SER A 165 -0.56 -6.10 16.20
N ASP A 166 -0.92 -6.98 15.27
CA ASP A 166 -0.32 -7.00 13.93
C ASP A 166 -0.74 -5.78 13.11
N LEU A 167 -2.03 -5.39 13.15
CA LEU A 167 -2.50 -4.14 12.55
C LEU A 167 -1.79 -2.93 13.15
N ARG A 168 -1.70 -2.88 14.48
CA ARG A 168 -1.02 -1.79 15.22
C ARG A 168 0.44 -1.64 14.79
N ARG A 169 1.19 -2.75 14.70
CA ARG A 169 2.57 -2.76 14.21
C ARG A 169 2.69 -2.20 12.79
N VAL A 170 1.74 -2.50 11.92
CA VAL A 170 1.73 -1.96 10.55
C VAL A 170 1.44 -0.46 10.54
N ILE A 171 0.49 0.01 11.35
CA ILE A 171 0.20 1.45 11.54
C ILE A 171 1.47 2.18 12.01
N ASP A 172 2.12 1.68 13.06
CA ASP A 172 3.34 2.29 13.61
C ASP A 172 4.47 2.33 12.58
N LYS A 173 4.63 1.25 11.79
CA LYS A 173 5.61 1.18 10.71
C LYS A 173 5.35 2.21 9.61
N MET A 174 4.09 2.42 9.22
CA MET A 174 3.72 3.43 8.23
C MET A 174 3.97 4.85 8.73
N LEU A 175 3.60 5.15 9.98
CA LEU A 175 3.78 6.48 10.57
C LEU A 175 5.27 6.82 10.80
N ALA A 176 6.08 5.81 11.13
CA ALA A 176 7.51 5.96 11.31
C ALA A 176 8.24 6.45 10.05
N GLU A 177 7.69 6.26 8.84
CA GLU A 177 8.30 6.74 7.60
C GLU A 177 8.50 8.27 7.58
N ASN A 178 7.63 9.01 8.28
CA ASN A 178 7.74 10.47 8.43
C ASN A 178 7.96 10.90 9.88
N ASN A 179 8.51 10.02 10.72
CA ASN A 179 8.74 10.28 12.15
C ASN A 179 7.47 10.73 12.90
N ARG A 180 6.29 10.22 12.50
CA ARG A 180 5.03 10.42 13.22
C ARG A 180 4.80 9.26 14.18
N LYS A 181 4.10 9.54 15.28
CA LYS A 181 3.67 8.53 16.25
C LYS A 181 2.17 8.67 16.52
N ILE A 182 1.64 7.63 17.14
CA ILE A 182 0.25 7.52 17.55
C ILE A 182 0.25 6.77 18.88
N ASP A 183 -0.44 7.30 19.87
CA ASP A 183 -0.50 6.74 21.22
C ASP A 183 -1.79 7.17 21.92
N ASP A 184 -1.99 6.73 23.16
CA ASP A 184 -3.21 7.01 23.90
C ASP A 184 -3.42 8.51 24.19
N ALA A 185 -2.35 9.32 24.16
CA ALA A 185 -2.44 10.77 24.31
C ALA A 185 -2.82 11.45 22.97
N HIS A 186 -2.39 10.87 21.85
CA HIS A 186 -2.68 11.34 20.49
C HIS A 186 -3.24 10.18 19.63
N PRO A 187 -4.52 9.79 19.84
CA PRO A 187 -5.10 8.58 19.25
C PRO A 187 -5.49 8.71 17.78
N ILE A 188 -5.15 9.84 17.13
CA ILE A 188 -5.41 10.12 15.71
C ILE A 188 -4.09 10.59 15.10
N ALA A 189 -3.68 9.97 13.99
CA ALA A 189 -2.48 10.39 13.26
C ALA A 189 -2.69 10.30 11.74
N SER A 190 -2.23 11.34 11.04
CA SER A 190 -2.19 11.41 9.59
C SER A 190 -0.75 11.45 9.09
N SER A 191 -0.47 10.78 7.97
CA SER A 191 0.87 10.74 7.37
C SER A 191 0.81 10.42 5.88
N LYS A 192 1.97 10.32 5.23
CA LYS A 192 2.15 10.01 3.82
C LYS A 192 3.17 8.88 3.66
N LEU A 193 2.85 7.85 2.90
CA LEU A 193 3.80 6.79 2.60
C LEU A 193 4.81 7.25 1.55
N ARG A 194 5.92 6.52 1.41
CA ARG A 194 6.96 6.78 0.40
C ARG A 194 6.45 6.81 -1.05
N ASP A 195 5.39 6.07 -1.35
CA ASP A 195 4.74 6.05 -2.68
C ASP A 195 3.82 7.27 -2.92
N GLY A 196 3.68 8.15 -1.93
CA GLY A 196 2.81 9.32 -1.96
C GLY A 196 1.40 9.08 -1.41
N SER A 197 1.02 7.84 -1.11
CA SER A 197 -0.28 7.48 -0.57
C SER A 197 -0.50 8.15 0.79
N ARG A 198 -1.71 8.64 1.04
CA ARG A 198 -2.06 9.28 2.31
C ARG A 198 -2.63 8.25 3.26
N ILE A 199 -2.32 8.39 4.53
CA ILE A 199 -2.88 7.52 5.58
C ILE A 199 -3.49 8.34 6.69
N GLU A 200 -4.58 7.81 7.25
CA GLU A 200 -5.18 8.29 8.48
C GLU A 200 -5.48 7.10 9.39
N ALA A 201 -4.85 7.09 10.55
CA ALA A 201 -4.97 6.05 11.54
C ALA A 201 -5.68 6.59 12.79
N GLN A 202 -6.59 5.80 13.34
CA GLN A 202 -7.24 6.07 14.62
C GLN A 202 -7.15 4.83 15.51
N ILE A 203 -6.91 5.02 16.81
CA ILE A 203 -6.90 3.95 17.81
C ILE A 203 -7.91 4.18 18.92
N PRO A 204 -8.25 3.15 19.71
CA PRO A 204 -9.07 3.34 20.90
C PRO A 204 -8.47 4.40 21.84
N PRO A 205 -9.31 5.22 22.51
CA PRO A 205 -10.76 5.14 22.55
C PRO A 205 -11.48 5.85 21.38
N VAL A 206 -10.76 6.57 20.50
CA VAL A 206 -11.38 7.28 19.36
C VAL A 206 -11.96 6.29 18.34
N ALA A 207 -11.20 5.24 18.03
CA ALA A 207 -11.72 4.12 17.27
C ALA A 207 -12.57 3.23 18.19
N ALA A 208 -13.89 3.43 18.14
CA ALA A 208 -14.85 2.72 18.98
C ALA A 208 -15.31 1.35 18.41
N ASN A 209 -14.63 0.84 17.38
CA ASN A 209 -14.98 -0.40 16.68
C ASN A 209 -14.13 -1.60 17.13
N ASP A 210 -13.91 -1.77 18.44
CA ASP A 210 -13.12 -2.88 19.02
C ASP A 210 -11.68 -3.03 18.46
N GLY A 211 -11.05 -1.93 18.07
CA GLY A 211 -9.68 -1.93 17.54
C GLY A 211 -9.31 -0.66 16.77
N SER A 212 -8.14 -0.69 16.13
CA SER A 212 -7.62 0.40 15.32
C SER A 212 -8.32 0.47 13.97
N CYS A 213 -8.54 1.69 13.48
CA CYS A 213 -9.02 1.98 12.13
C CYS A 213 -7.87 2.57 11.30
N LEU A 214 -7.84 2.27 10.01
CA LEU A 214 -6.87 2.83 9.08
C LEU A 214 -7.52 3.06 7.71
N THR A 215 -7.41 4.27 7.21
CA THR A 215 -7.77 4.60 5.83
C THR A 215 -6.51 4.95 5.05
N LEU A 216 -6.29 4.29 3.92
CA LEU A 216 -5.25 4.65 2.97
C LEU A 216 -5.90 5.18 1.70
N ARG A 217 -5.45 6.34 1.21
CA ARG A 217 -5.79 6.88 -0.10
C ARG A 217 -4.59 6.78 -1.01
N LYS A 218 -4.68 5.94 -2.03
CA LYS A 218 -3.59 5.67 -2.96
C LYS A 218 -3.30 6.90 -3.81
N PHE A 219 -2.01 7.20 -3.95
CA PHE A 219 -1.58 8.21 -4.90
C PHE A 219 -1.61 7.63 -6.32
N ARG A 220 -2.41 8.24 -7.21
CA ARG A 220 -2.49 7.82 -8.62
C ARG A 220 -1.33 8.42 -9.42
N ASN A 221 -0.46 7.57 -9.94
CA ASN A 221 0.70 7.98 -10.72
C ASN A 221 0.39 8.23 -12.21
N ILE A 222 -0.76 7.80 -12.72
CA ILE A 222 -1.10 7.96 -14.15
C ILE A 222 -1.98 9.22 -14.31
N PRO A 223 -1.48 10.26 -14.99
CA PRO A 223 -2.27 11.45 -15.25
C PRO A 223 -3.39 11.15 -16.27
N LEU A 224 -4.60 11.66 -15.99
CA LEU A 224 -5.72 11.60 -16.92
C LEU A 224 -5.51 12.59 -18.07
N PHE A 225 -5.70 12.16 -19.31
CA PHE A 225 -5.62 13.02 -20.50
C PHE A 225 -6.98 13.62 -20.88
N LEU A 226 -6.96 14.78 -21.54
CA LEU A 226 -8.18 15.48 -21.95
C LEU A 226 -8.98 14.65 -22.94
N GLU A 227 -8.28 13.96 -23.83
CA GLU A 227 -8.83 13.05 -24.84
C GLU A 227 -9.66 11.95 -24.16
N GLN A 228 -9.19 11.40 -23.04
CA GLN A 228 -9.92 10.37 -22.28
C GLN A 228 -11.19 10.92 -21.61
N ILE A 229 -11.20 12.20 -21.21
CA ILE A 229 -12.39 12.86 -20.66
C ILE A 229 -13.44 13.05 -21.76
N ILE A 230 -13.00 13.39 -22.97
CA ILE A 230 -13.87 13.56 -24.15
C ILE A 230 -14.43 12.20 -24.59
N ASP A 231 -13.56 11.20 -24.74
CA ASP A 231 -13.96 9.84 -25.12
C ASP A 231 -14.89 9.20 -24.08
N GLY A 232 -14.68 9.53 -22.80
CA GLY A 232 -15.56 9.14 -21.69
C GLY A 232 -16.91 9.85 -21.65
N GLY A 233 -17.17 10.81 -22.57
CA GLY A 233 -18.44 11.54 -22.66
C GLY A 233 -18.68 12.53 -21.53
N GLN A 234 -17.67 12.83 -20.70
CA GLN A 234 -17.78 13.79 -19.60
C GLN A 234 -17.75 15.24 -20.08
N MET A 235 -17.21 15.48 -21.27
CA MET A 235 -17.06 16.79 -21.89
C MET A 235 -17.06 16.67 -23.42
N ASP A 236 -17.63 17.63 -24.12
CA ASP A 236 -17.56 17.68 -25.58
C ASP A 236 -16.33 18.46 -26.11
N MET A 237 -16.07 18.34 -27.41
CA MET A 237 -14.96 19.03 -28.07
C MET A 237 -15.05 20.56 -27.98
N LYS A 238 -16.26 21.14 -27.91
CA LYS A 238 -16.45 22.59 -27.86
C LYS A 238 -16.05 23.15 -26.49
N MET A 239 -16.46 22.47 -25.42
CA MET A 239 -16.05 22.75 -24.05
C MET A 239 -14.54 22.62 -23.89
N ALA A 240 -13.97 21.53 -24.40
CA ALA A 240 -12.52 21.31 -24.38
C ALA A 240 -11.75 22.44 -25.09
N TYR A 241 -12.22 22.85 -26.29
CA TYR A 241 -11.62 23.94 -27.04
C TYR A 241 -11.72 25.29 -26.29
N PHE A 242 -12.88 25.58 -25.70
CA PHE A 242 -13.08 26.77 -24.88
C PHE A 242 -12.10 26.81 -23.70
N LEU A 243 -11.97 25.72 -22.96
CA LEU A 243 -11.05 25.62 -21.82
C LEU A 243 -9.60 25.78 -22.24
N LEU A 244 -9.20 25.15 -23.34
CA LEU A 244 -7.85 25.31 -23.90
C LEU A 244 -7.55 26.78 -24.21
N LYS A 245 -8.51 27.51 -24.81
CA LYS A 245 -8.35 28.94 -25.08
C LYS A 245 -8.36 29.80 -23.83
N ALA A 246 -9.17 29.46 -22.83
CA ALA A 246 -9.17 30.14 -21.53
C ALA A 246 -7.82 29.97 -20.81
N ILE A 247 -7.27 28.76 -20.84
CA ILE A 247 -5.96 28.45 -20.26
C ILE A 247 -4.89 29.22 -21.03
N GLN A 248 -4.80 29.11 -22.35
CA GLN A 248 -3.81 29.84 -23.15
C GLN A 248 -3.90 31.37 -22.97
N GLY A 249 -5.12 31.90 -22.85
CA GLY A 249 -5.40 33.31 -22.57
C GLY A 249 -5.08 33.77 -21.13
N LYS A 250 -4.56 32.88 -20.28
CA LYS A 250 -4.20 33.14 -18.88
C LYS A 250 -5.36 33.62 -18.01
N LEU A 251 -6.58 33.15 -18.30
CA LEU A 251 -7.73 33.43 -17.46
C LEU A 251 -7.61 32.73 -16.11
N ASN A 252 -8.15 33.36 -15.07
CA ASN A 252 -8.29 32.74 -13.76
C ASN A 252 -9.48 31.77 -13.80
N ILE A 253 -9.26 30.52 -13.42
CA ILE A 253 -10.25 29.44 -13.49
C ILE A 253 -10.43 28.84 -12.09
N ILE A 254 -11.69 28.68 -11.67
CA ILE A 254 -12.04 27.95 -10.45
C ILE A 254 -12.79 26.70 -10.86
N VAL A 255 -12.30 25.54 -10.43
CA VAL A 255 -12.95 24.25 -10.64
C VAL A 255 -13.70 23.87 -9.37
N SER A 256 -15.03 23.73 -9.46
CA SER A 256 -15.91 23.44 -8.33
C SER A 256 -16.63 22.10 -8.50
N GLY A 257 -17.15 21.55 -7.39
CA GLY A 257 -17.80 20.24 -7.35
C GLY A 257 -17.69 19.57 -5.98
N GLY A 258 -18.46 18.50 -5.77
CA GLY A 258 -18.47 17.73 -4.52
C GLY A 258 -17.13 17.08 -4.17
N THR A 259 -16.97 16.60 -2.94
CA THR A 259 -15.82 15.78 -2.54
C THR A 259 -15.71 14.56 -3.46
N SER A 260 -14.50 14.22 -3.88
CA SER A 260 -14.23 13.10 -4.80
C SER A 260 -14.86 13.20 -6.20
N SER A 261 -15.34 14.37 -6.63
CA SER A 261 -15.88 14.56 -7.99
C SER A 261 -14.82 14.68 -9.09
N GLY A 262 -13.54 14.44 -8.79
CA GLY A 262 -12.44 14.52 -9.76
C GLY A 262 -11.87 15.92 -10.03
N LYS A 263 -12.11 16.91 -9.15
CA LYS A 263 -11.61 18.29 -9.33
C LYS A 263 -10.09 18.37 -9.55
N THR A 264 -9.33 17.78 -8.64
CA THR A 264 -7.86 17.79 -8.72
C THR A 264 -7.38 17.06 -9.96
N THR A 265 -8.04 15.94 -10.31
CA THR A 265 -7.74 15.18 -11.54
C THR A 265 -7.95 16.05 -12.79
N PHE A 266 -9.08 16.75 -12.87
CA PHE A 266 -9.39 17.64 -13.97
C PHE A 266 -8.41 18.82 -14.06
N LEU A 267 -8.10 19.47 -12.94
CA LEU A 267 -7.05 20.51 -12.88
C LEU A 267 -5.70 19.98 -13.36
N ASN A 268 -5.34 18.76 -12.93
CA ASN A 268 -4.10 18.12 -13.36
C ASN A 268 -4.07 17.89 -14.88
N THR A 269 -5.19 17.47 -15.49
CA THR A 269 -5.32 17.37 -16.95
C THR A 269 -5.12 18.70 -17.65
N MET A 270 -5.67 19.78 -17.07
CA MET A 270 -5.58 21.13 -17.66
C MET A 270 -4.15 21.69 -17.67
N THR A 271 -3.27 21.23 -16.78
CA THR A 271 -1.87 21.68 -16.72
C THR A 271 -1.10 21.47 -18.04
N ARG A 272 -1.48 20.46 -18.83
CA ARG A 272 -0.88 20.16 -20.14
C ARG A 272 -1.01 21.31 -21.15
N PHE A 273 -1.99 22.19 -20.97
CA PHE A 273 -2.28 23.30 -21.90
C PHE A 273 -1.71 24.63 -21.42
N VAL A 274 -1.01 24.65 -20.29
CA VAL A 274 -0.21 25.80 -19.87
C VAL A 274 1.00 25.90 -20.81
N ASP A 275 1.33 27.13 -21.21
CA ASP A 275 2.46 27.42 -22.10
C ASP A 275 3.78 26.86 -21.51
N GLU A 276 4.61 26.23 -22.33
CA GLU A 276 5.89 25.64 -21.88
C GLU A 276 6.84 26.69 -21.31
N GLY A 277 6.75 27.94 -21.78
CA GLY A 277 7.53 29.06 -21.26
C GLY A 277 6.97 29.67 -19.95
N ASP A 278 5.78 29.26 -19.51
CA ASP A 278 5.21 29.72 -18.26
C ASP A 278 5.79 28.91 -17.09
N GLN A 279 6.31 29.61 -16.07
CA GLN A 279 6.62 28.99 -14.79
C GLN A 279 5.32 28.71 -14.01
N LEU A 280 5.02 27.43 -13.78
CA LEU A 280 3.89 26.95 -13.00
C LEU A 280 4.30 26.63 -11.56
N LEU A 281 3.62 27.25 -10.60
CA LEU A 281 3.72 26.90 -9.19
C LEU A 281 2.47 26.15 -8.74
N THR A 282 2.63 25.04 -8.01
CA THR A 282 1.52 24.35 -7.33
C THR A 282 1.64 24.55 -5.83
N ILE A 283 0.51 24.74 -5.14
CA ILE A 283 0.44 24.96 -3.69
C ILE A 283 -0.68 24.10 -3.16
N GLU A 284 -0.36 23.05 -2.41
CA GLU A 284 -1.36 22.06 -2.02
C GLU A 284 -1.21 21.70 -0.55
N ASP A 285 -2.31 21.37 0.14
CA ASP A 285 -2.24 20.85 1.52
C ASP A 285 -1.48 19.52 1.55
N THR A 286 -1.68 18.73 0.50
CA THR A 286 -0.90 17.53 0.24
C THR A 286 -0.77 17.40 -1.26
N LYS A 287 0.45 17.16 -1.74
CA LYS A 287 0.75 17.12 -3.17
C LYS A 287 -0.07 16.02 -3.86
N GLU A 288 -0.95 16.42 -4.76
CA GLU A 288 -1.82 15.58 -5.60
C GLU A 288 -1.59 15.88 -7.08
N ILE A 289 -1.31 17.14 -7.43
CA ILE A 289 -1.09 17.59 -8.79
C ILE A 289 0.29 17.14 -9.29
N MET A 290 0.29 16.55 -10.49
CA MET A 290 1.47 16.15 -11.25
C MET A 290 1.41 16.81 -12.63
N PRO A 291 1.89 18.06 -12.74
CA PRO A 291 1.72 18.82 -13.97
C PRO A 291 2.30 18.09 -15.18
N GLN A 292 1.53 18.04 -16.26
CA GLN A 292 1.87 17.34 -17.51
C GLN A 292 2.66 18.24 -18.46
N MET A 293 3.73 18.86 -17.94
CA MET A 293 4.57 19.80 -18.66
C MET A 293 6.05 19.62 -18.25
N PRO A 294 7.02 20.20 -18.97
CA PRO A 294 8.43 20.01 -18.65
C PRO A 294 8.77 20.37 -17.21
N CYS A 295 9.49 19.47 -16.52
CA CYS A 295 9.74 19.59 -15.08
C CYS A 295 10.50 20.87 -14.68
N HIS A 296 11.30 21.45 -15.59
CA HIS A 296 12.04 22.69 -15.34
C HIS A 296 11.13 23.92 -15.24
N SER A 297 9.91 23.85 -15.75
CA SER A 297 8.91 24.91 -15.68
C SER A 297 8.01 24.79 -14.44
N VAL A 298 8.19 23.77 -13.61
CA VAL A 298 7.29 23.45 -12.49
C VAL A 298 7.99 23.59 -11.14
N ARG A 299 7.34 24.25 -10.19
CA ARG A 299 7.74 24.27 -8.78
C ARG A 299 6.56 23.90 -7.88
N ALA A 300 6.69 22.82 -7.11
CA ALA A 300 5.63 22.34 -6.23
C ALA A 300 5.90 22.73 -4.76
N TYR A 301 4.87 23.24 -4.10
CA TYR A 301 4.85 23.56 -2.69
C TYR A 301 3.76 22.75 -1.99
N GLU A 302 4.10 22.19 -0.83
CA GLU A 302 3.21 21.37 -0.01
C GLU A 302 3.14 21.99 1.38
N ALA A 303 1.91 22.19 1.88
CA ALA A 303 1.70 22.66 3.24
C ALA A 303 2.21 21.61 4.23
N ARG A 304 2.52 22.07 5.44
CA ARG A 304 2.96 21.18 6.51
C ARG A 304 2.24 21.52 7.79
N PRO A 305 1.45 20.60 8.37
CA PRO A 305 0.86 20.84 9.68
C PRO A 305 1.96 20.94 10.74
N ALA A 306 1.63 21.53 11.88
CA ALA A 306 2.53 21.56 13.02
C ALA A 306 3.01 20.14 13.43
N ASN A 307 4.16 20.09 14.08
CA ASN A 307 4.57 18.90 14.81
C ASN A 307 3.70 18.72 16.08
N GLU A 308 3.92 17.63 16.82
CA GLU A 308 3.18 17.32 18.06
C GLU A 308 3.32 18.42 19.14
N GLU A 309 4.36 19.25 19.07
CA GLU A 309 4.58 20.41 19.95
C GLU A 309 3.90 21.70 19.45
N GLY A 310 3.11 21.65 18.37
CA GLY A 310 2.47 22.82 17.78
C GLY A 310 3.43 23.75 17.02
N LYS A 311 4.63 23.30 16.67
CA LYS A 311 5.67 24.10 15.98
C LYS A 311 5.86 23.71 14.52
N GLY A 312 6.37 24.65 13.74
CA GLY A 312 6.85 24.40 12.38
C GLY A 312 5.73 24.24 11.35
N GLU A 313 4.52 24.72 11.64
CA GLU A 313 3.45 24.81 10.67
C GLU A 313 3.86 25.69 9.47
N ILE A 314 3.48 25.24 8.27
CA ILE A 314 3.61 25.97 7.01
C ILE A 314 2.23 25.92 6.35
N THR A 315 1.51 27.04 6.39
CA THR A 315 0.14 27.13 5.85
C THR A 315 0.15 27.41 4.34
N LEU A 316 -0.97 27.12 3.67
CA LEU A 316 -1.17 27.50 2.26
C LEU A 316 -0.97 29.01 2.04
N GLU A 317 -1.38 29.84 3.00
CA GLU A 317 -1.20 31.29 2.93
C GLU A 317 0.29 31.67 2.90
N MET A 318 1.12 31.04 3.75
CA MET A 318 2.57 31.26 3.76
C MET A 318 3.21 30.87 2.43
N LEU A 319 2.80 29.73 1.89
CA LEU A 319 3.28 29.25 0.59
C LEU A 319 2.84 30.17 -0.56
N LEU A 320 1.60 30.65 -0.54
CA LEU A 320 1.09 31.60 -1.54
C LEU A 320 1.86 32.92 -1.51
N ARG A 321 2.12 33.47 -0.33
CA ARG A 321 2.95 34.68 -0.18
C ARG A 321 4.38 34.47 -0.71
N SER A 322 4.96 33.29 -0.49
CA SER A 322 6.28 32.91 -1.02
C SER A 322 6.25 32.74 -2.55
N ALA A 323 5.20 32.10 -3.07
CA ALA A 323 4.98 31.88 -4.49
C ALA A 323 4.93 33.19 -5.26
N LEU A 324 4.22 34.20 -4.76
CA LEU A 324 4.14 35.53 -5.40
C LEU A 324 5.50 36.22 -5.55
N ARG A 325 6.52 35.84 -4.76
CA ARG A 325 7.89 36.36 -4.85
C ARG A 325 8.81 35.52 -5.74
N SER A 326 8.31 34.41 -6.28
CA SER A 326 9.07 33.49 -7.11
C SER A 326 8.91 33.75 -8.61
N SER A 327 8.33 34.89 -9.00
CA SER A 327 8.01 35.27 -10.39
C SER A 327 7.16 34.23 -11.16
N PRO A 328 6.09 33.68 -10.56
CA PRO A 328 5.24 32.70 -11.22
C PRO A 328 4.51 33.32 -12.41
N ARG A 329 4.33 32.53 -13.46
CA ARG A 329 3.38 32.86 -14.54
C ARG A 329 2.01 32.24 -14.28
N ARG A 330 1.97 31.10 -13.60
CA ARG A 330 0.76 30.42 -13.14
C ARG A 330 0.93 29.95 -11.71
N ILE A 331 -0.17 30.00 -10.96
CA ILE A 331 -0.29 29.39 -9.65
C ILE A 331 -1.53 28.51 -9.67
N ILE A 332 -1.40 27.26 -9.22
CA ILE A 332 -2.52 26.39 -8.89
C ILE A 332 -2.50 26.22 -7.37
N VAL A 333 -3.67 26.40 -6.75
CA VAL A 333 -3.93 26.21 -5.33
C VAL A 333 -4.98 25.13 -5.18
#